data_AF-A0A537M7V6-F1
#
_entry.id   AF-A0A537M7V6-F1
#
_cell.length_a   1.000
_cell.length_b   1.000
_cell.length_c   1.000
_cell.angle_alpha   90.00
_cell.angle_beta   90.00
_cell.angle_gamma   90.00
#
_symmetry.space_group_name_H-M   'P 1'
#
loop_
_entity.id
_entity.type
_entity.pdbx_description
1 polymer ?
#
loop_
_entity_poly.entity_id
_entity_poly.type
_entity_poly.pdbx_seq_one_letter_code
_entity_poly.pdbx_strand_id
1 'polypeptide(L)'
;VVIEHNLEVIKTADWVLDLGPEGGDKGGEIVAEGTPEQVAKEPRSYTGGYLKELLAKSTRSDKPPALPKKRRGSAVASREPEAVE
;
A
#
# COMPACT_ATOMS: atom_id res chain seq x y z
N VAL A 1 3.29 7.12 -6.68
CA VAL A 1 2.06 7.29 -5.86
C VAL A 1 1.01 7.90 -6.76
N VAL A 2 -0.19 7.33 -6.77
CA VAL A 2 -1.32 7.75 -7.62
C VAL A 2 -2.62 7.72 -6.80
N ILE A 3 -3.61 8.51 -7.20
CA ILE A 3 -4.98 8.45 -6.66
C ILE A 3 -5.85 7.87 -7.75
N GLU A 4 -6.47 6.73 -7.48
CA GLU A 4 -7.22 5.98 -8.48
C GLU A 4 -8.46 5.34 -7.90
N HIS A 5 -9.41 5.08 -8.79
CA HIS A 5 -10.61 4.29 -8.53
C HIS A 5 -10.73 3.12 -9.52
N ASN A 6 -9.87 3.08 -10.56
CA ASN A 6 -9.84 1.96 -11.49
C ASN A 6 -9.18 0.73 -10.86
N LEU A 7 -9.99 -0.31 -10.62
CA LEU A 7 -9.56 -1.55 -9.98
C LEU A 7 -8.49 -2.32 -10.76
N GLU A 8 -8.44 -2.17 -12.10
CA GLU A 8 -7.39 -2.80 -12.92
C GLU A 8 -6.02 -2.18 -12.64
N VAL A 9 -5.97 -0.90 -12.28
CA VAL A 9 -4.74 -0.26 -11.82
C VAL A 9 -4.44 -0.68 -10.39
N ILE A 10 -5.42 -0.54 -9.49
CA ILE A 10 -5.27 -0.81 -8.05
C ILE A 10 -4.79 -2.24 -7.79
N LYS A 11 -5.33 -3.25 -8.51
CA LYS A 11 -4.93 -4.66 -8.29
C LYS A 11 -3.46 -4.96 -8.58
N THR A 12 -2.80 -4.09 -9.37
CA THR A 12 -1.39 -4.25 -9.75
C THR A 12 -0.43 -3.43 -8.89
N ALA A 13 -0.96 -2.63 -7.95
CA ALA A 13 -0.15 -1.81 -7.09
C ALA A 13 0.63 -2.66 -6.06
N ASP A 14 1.86 -2.26 -5.75
CA ASP A 14 2.63 -2.87 -4.66
C ASP A 14 2.01 -2.59 -3.29
N TRP A 15 1.36 -1.42 -3.14
CA TRP A 15 0.75 -0.95 -1.90
C TRP A 15 -0.45 -0.04 -2.18
N VAL A 16 -1.49 -0.19 -1.38
CA VAL A 16 -2.74 0.57 -1.44
C VAL A 16 -2.98 1.23 -0.07
N LEU A 17 -3.39 2.49 -0.11
CA LEU A 17 -3.96 3.21 1.03
C LEU A 17 -5.43 3.47 0.70
N ASP A 18 -6.34 2.85 1.46
CA ASP A 18 -7.77 3.04 1.27
C ASP A 18 -8.30 4.05 2.29
N LEU A 19 -8.89 5.13 1.78
CA LEU A 19 -9.40 6.23 2.58
C LEU A 19 -10.92 6.22 2.58
N GLY A 20 -11.52 6.55 3.71
CA GLY A 20 -12.96 6.57 3.85
C GLY A 20 -13.41 6.61 5.31
N PRO A 21 -14.49 5.89 5.69
CA PRO A 21 -15.31 5.02 4.83
C PRO A 21 -16.13 5.79 3.80
N GLU A 22 -16.51 7.03 4.11
CA GLU A 22 -17.31 7.89 3.24
C GLU A 22 -16.46 9.04 2.67
N GLY A 23 -17.08 9.87 1.82
CA GLY A 23 -16.50 11.15 1.40
C GLY A 23 -16.88 12.32 2.32
N GLY A 24 -16.16 13.44 2.18
CA GLY A 24 -16.43 14.68 2.91
C GLY A 24 -16.15 14.55 4.42
N ASP A 25 -17.00 15.17 5.25
CA ASP A 25 -16.82 15.23 6.71
C ASP A 25 -16.90 13.87 7.41
N LYS A 26 -17.39 12.84 6.72
CA LYS A 26 -17.48 11.45 7.22
C LYS A 26 -16.33 10.56 6.72
N GLY A 27 -15.36 11.14 6.02
CA GLY A 27 -14.17 10.46 5.55
C GLY A 27 -12.90 10.89 6.28
N GLY A 28 -11.76 10.70 5.63
CA GLY A 28 -10.46 11.15 6.13
C GLY A 28 -9.72 10.16 7.03
N GLU A 29 -10.28 8.95 7.24
CA GLU A 29 -9.62 7.87 7.96
C GLU A 29 -8.91 6.92 7.00
N ILE A 30 -7.81 6.30 7.46
CA ILE A 30 -7.23 5.13 6.80
C ILE A 30 -8.08 3.92 7.21
N VAL A 31 -8.86 3.42 6.26
CA VAL A 31 -9.71 2.24 6.46
C VAL A 31 -8.91 0.96 6.32
N ALA A 32 -8.00 0.91 5.34
CA ALA A 32 -7.09 -0.20 5.10
C ALA A 32 -5.76 0.29 4.52
N GLU A 33 -4.68 -0.44 4.80
CA GLU A 33 -3.41 -0.29 4.11
C GLU A 33 -2.73 -1.65 3.91
N GLY A 34 -2.05 -1.83 2.78
CA GLY A 34 -1.39 -3.09 2.48
C GLY A 34 -1.24 -3.37 1.00
N THR A 35 -0.86 -4.61 0.66
CA THR A 35 -0.99 -5.11 -0.71
C THR A 35 -2.47 -5.18 -1.11
N PRO A 36 -2.80 -5.24 -2.41
CA PRO A 36 -4.16 -5.45 -2.90
C PRO A 36 -4.89 -6.62 -2.21
N GLU A 37 -4.21 -7.75 -1.97
CA GLU A 37 -4.79 -8.91 -1.30
C GLU A 37 -5.04 -8.70 0.19
N GLN A 38 -4.29 -7.81 0.84
CA GLN A 38 -4.52 -7.45 2.25
C GLN A 38 -5.72 -6.51 2.35
N VAL A 39 -5.79 -5.48 1.51
CA VAL A 39 -6.95 -4.56 1.46
C VAL A 39 -8.24 -5.30 1.10
N ALA A 40 -8.17 -6.27 0.18
CA ALA A 40 -9.32 -7.12 -0.18
C ALA A 40 -9.87 -7.99 0.97
N LYS A 41 -9.16 -8.09 2.10
CA LYS A 41 -9.61 -8.82 3.30
C LYS A 41 -10.23 -7.90 4.35
N GLU A 42 -10.10 -6.58 4.23
CA GLU A 42 -10.64 -5.62 5.20
C GLU A 42 -12.14 -5.42 4.97
N PRO A 43 -13.03 -5.86 5.89
CA PRO A 43 -14.47 -5.77 5.68
C PRO A 43 -15.01 -4.35 5.65
N ARG A 44 -14.31 -3.37 6.26
CA ARG A 44 -14.71 -1.95 6.24
C ARG A 44 -14.36 -1.24 4.93
N SER A 45 -13.51 -1.84 4.10
CA SER A 45 -13.01 -1.23 2.87
C SER A 45 -13.98 -1.46 1.71
N TYR A 46 -14.57 -0.38 1.19
CA TYR A 46 -15.36 -0.45 -0.04
C TYR A 46 -14.50 -0.92 -1.21
N THR A 47 -13.30 -0.34 -1.36
CA THR A 47 -12.31 -0.77 -2.36
C THR A 47 -12.01 -2.27 -2.23
N GLY A 48 -11.75 -2.75 -1.02
CA GLY A 48 -11.47 -4.14 -0.71
C GLY A 48 -12.59 -5.09 -1.12
N GLY A 49 -13.85 -4.69 -0.89
CA GLY A 49 -15.03 -5.46 -1.31
C GLY A 49 -15.05 -5.75 -2.82
N TYR A 50 -14.81 -4.74 -3.65
CA TYR A 50 -14.75 -4.92 -5.11
C TYR A 50 -13.45 -5.61 -5.57
N LEU A 51 -12.33 -5.30 -4.93
CA LEU A 51 -11.03 -5.85 -5.27
C LEU A 51 -10.97 -7.37 -5.05
N LYS A 52 -11.65 -7.87 -4.01
CA LYS A 52 -11.76 -9.31 -3.69
C LYS A 52 -12.31 -10.12 -4.86
N GLU A 53 -13.39 -9.66 -5.50
CA GLU A 53 -13.98 -10.37 -6.64
C GLU A 53 -13.06 -10.36 -7.86
N LEU A 54 -12.34 -9.26 -8.07
CA LEU A 54 -11.43 -9.12 -9.20
C LEU A 54 -10.20 -10.03 -9.06
N LEU A 55 -9.58 -10.05 -7.88
CA LEU A 55 -8.43 -10.90 -7.58
C LEU A 55 -8.77 -12.39 -7.66
N ALA A 56 -9.98 -12.79 -7.25
CA ALA A 56 -10.45 -14.17 -7.39
C ALA A 56 -10.58 -14.62 -8.85
N LYS A 57 -10.84 -13.70 -9.79
CA LYS A 57 -10.89 -13.98 -11.24
C LYS A 57 -9.50 -14.01 -11.88
N SER A 58 -8.50 -13.36 -11.26
CA SER A 58 -7.14 -13.23 -11.76
C SER A 58 -6.19 -14.39 -11.41
N THR A 59 -6.68 -15.53 -10.91
CA THR A 59 -5.85 -16.67 -10.45
C THR A 59 -5.09 -17.44 -11.55
N ARG A 60 -4.78 -16.81 -12.69
CA ARG A 60 -3.67 -17.24 -13.57
C ARG A 60 -2.41 -16.45 -13.21
N SER A 61 -1.72 -16.92 -12.17
CA SER A 61 -0.29 -16.71 -11.87
C SER A 61 0.26 -15.27 -11.87
N ASP A 62 -0.16 -14.42 -10.93
CA ASP A 62 0.59 -13.20 -10.56
C ASP A 62 0.89 -13.24 -9.06
N LYS A 63 2.02 -13.83 -8.68
CA LYS A 63 2.50 -13.79 -7.29
C LYS A 63 3.30 -12.49 -7.11
N PRO A 64 2.89 -11.56 -6.23
CA PRO A 64 3.65 -10.34 -6.03
C PRO A 64 5.02 -10.63 -5.41
N PRO A 65 6.07 -9.86 -5.76
CA PRO A 65 7.38 -9.98 -5.15
C PRO A 65 7.29 -9.65 -3.66
N ALA A 66 7.96 -10.45 -2.83
CA ALA A 66 7.99 -10.21 -1.39
C ALA A 66 8.63 -8.84 -1.10
N LEU A 67 7.94 -8.00 -0.33
CA LEU A 67 8.47 -6.72 0.13
C LEU A 67 9.81 -6.93 0.85
N PRO A 68 10.81 -6.06 0.61
CA PRO A 68 12.10 -6.17 1.28
C PRO A 68 11.93 -6.00 2.80
N LYS A 69 12.38 -6.98 3.57
CA LYS A 69 12.40 -6.91 5.04
C LYS A 69 13.21 -5.68 5.48
N LYS A 70 12.61 -4.79 6.27
CA LYS A 70 13.22 -3.58 6.85
C LYS A 70 14.58 -3.94 7.46
N ARG A 71 15.69 -3.49 6.86
CA ARG A 71 17.03 -3.67 7.44
C ARG A 71 17.09 -2.83 8.72
N ARG A 72 17.30 -3.46 9.87
CA ARG A 72 17.62 -2.76 11.12
C ARG A 72 18.90 -1.94 10.86
N GLY A 73 18.81 -0.63 11.07
CA GLY A 73 19.84 0.34 10.66
C GLY A 73 21.22 0.06 11.26
N SER A 74 22.27 0.23 10.45
CA SER A 74 23.62 0.41 11.01
C SER A 74 23.79 1.89 11.34
N ALA A 75 24.13 2.18 12.59
CA ALA A 75 24.54 3.51 13.04
C ALA A 75 25.66 4.05 12.13
N VAL A 76 25.45 5.24 11.56
CA VAL A 76 26.52 5.98 10.89
C VAL A 76 27.30 6.72 11.98
N ALA A 77 28.56 6.34 12.18
CA ALA A 77 29.50 7.05 13.04
C ALA A 77 29.84 8.41 12.43
N SER A 78 29.68 9.46 13.23
CA SER A 78 30.06 10.84 12.94
C SER A 78 31.55 10.96 12.60
N ARG A 79 31.89 11.61 11.50
CA ARG A 79 33.23 12.15 11.24
C ARG A 79 33.14 13.66 11.14
N GLU A 80 33.99 14.34 11.89
CA GLU A 80 34.05 15.80 12.01
C GLU A 80 34.59 16.47 10.74
N PRO A 81 34.23 17.74 10.46
CA PRO A 81 34.70 18.44 9.27
C PRO A 81 36.13 18.97 9.44
N GLU A 82 36.99 18.66 8.48
CA GLU A 82 38.35 19.19 8.35
C GLU A 82 38.27 20.62 7.77
N ALA A 83 38.91 21.57 8.45
CA ALA A 83 38.95 22.97 8.07
C ALA A 83 39.79 23.17 6.80
N VAL A 84 39.30 23.99 5.86
CA VAL A 84 40.04 24.39 4.65
C VAL A 84 40.43 25.86 4.80
N GLU A 85 41.72 26.13 4.65
CA GLU A 85 42.38 27.44 4.60
C GLU A 85 42.11 28.18 3.28
#